data_AF-A0A1Y5XGM9-F1
#
_entry.id   AF-A0A1Y5XGM9-F1
#
_cell.length_a   1.000
_cell.length_b   1.000
_cell.length_c   1.000
_cell.angle_alpha   90.00
_cell.angle_beta   90.00
_cell.angle_gamma   90.00
#
_symmetry.space_group_name_H-M   'P 1'
#
loop_
_entity.id
_entity.type
_entity.pdbx_description
1 polymer ?
#
loop_
_entity_poly.entity_id
_entity_poly.type
_entity_poly.pdbx_seq_one_letter_code
_entity_poly.pdbx_strand_id
1 'polypeptide(L)'
;MKRLVTVIQLLLAATFAISAIGAALFGPQAQERGIAEIQRQGFPASYLADHGLAFDENALNIVLPILIAIGLAVLALKGNRTISLIVHPILIVLGATVMAAQVFIESSVQSYLENTTVDVPALVAAAKSAFPAWYPVNVHARFILATVGSLVVIIVLVWQRNREGAALAKV
;
A
#
# COMPACT_ATOMS: atom_id res chain seq x y z
N MET A 1 -11.14 11.23 20.84
CA MET A 1 -11.64 10.62 19.58
C MET A 1 -11.18 11.36 18.33
N LYS A 2 -11.32 12.70 18.22
CA LYS A 2 -10.73 13.45 17.08
C LYS A 2 -9.22 13.20 16.93
N ARG A 3 -8.49 13.17 18.06
CA ARG A 3 -7.06 12.80 18.10
C ARG A 3 -6.76 11.42 17.51
N LEU A 4 -7.65 10.43 17.70
CA LEU A 4 -7.45 9.08 17.16
C LEU A 4 -7.54 9.08 15.63
N VAL A 5 -8.53 9.78 15.07
CA VAL A 5 -8.68 9.95 13.62
C VAL A 5 -7.44 10.63 13.03
N THR A 6 -6.99 11.74 13.63
CA THR A 6 -5.78 12.45 13.20
C THR A 6 -4.55 11.55 13.23
N VAL A 7 -4.33 10.79 14.31
CA VAL A 7 -3.17 9.89 14.43
C VAL A 7 -3.22 8.79 13.36
N ILE A 8 -4.36 8.14 13.16
CA ILE A 8 -4.49 7.09 12.14
C ILE A 8 -4.24 7.66 10.74
N GLN A 9 -4.80 8.83 10.42
CA GLN A 9 -4.60 9.48 9.12
C GLN A 9 -3.14 9.89 8.89
N LEU A 10 -2.45 10.41 9.90
CA LEU A 10 -1.03 10.76 9.80
C LEU A 10 -0.13 9.52 9.68
N LEU A 11 -0.40 8.46 10.44
CA LEU A 11 0.34 7.21 10.32
C LEU A 11 0.14 6.60 8.93
N LEU A 12 -1.10 6.56 8.44
CA LEU A 12 -1.38 6.06 7.09
C LEU A 12 -0.67 6.92 6.03
N ALA A 13 -0.74 8.25 6.14
CA ALA A 13 -0.01 9.17 5.27
C ALA A 13 1.50 8.88 5.25
N ALA A 14 2.11 8.70 6.43
CA ALA A 14 3.52 8.38 6.55
C ALA A 14 3.86 7.07 5.85
N THR A 15 3.06 6.01 6.05
CA THR A 15 3.33 4.71 5.39
C THR A 15 3.23 4.78 3.86
N PHE A 16 2.33 5.59 3.31
CA PHE A 16 2.26 5.84 1.87
C PHE A 16 3.51 6.56 1.35
N ALA A 17 3.94 7.62 2.04
CA ALA A 17 5.15 8.37 1.67
C ALA A 17 6.40 7.49 1.74
N ILE A 18 6.57 6.74 2.84
CA ILE A 18 7.69 5.81 3.03
C ILE A 18 7.70 4.73 1.94
N SER A 19 6.52 4.17 1.59
CA SER A 19 6.44 3.15 0.53
C SER A 19 6.88 3.71 -0.82
N ALA A 20 6.43 4.92 -1.17
CA ALA A 20 6.74 5.58 -2.43
C ALA A 20 8.24 5.90 -2.54
N ILE A 21 8.82 6.44 -1.47
CA ILE A 21 10.26 6.73 -1.39
C ILE A 21 11.06 5.43 -1.48
N GLY A 22 10.67 4.39 -0.73
CA GLY A 22 11.35 3.10 -0.78
C GLY A 22 11.30 2.46 -2.17
N ALA A 23 10.14 2.51 -2.84
CA ALA A 23 10.03 2.03 -4.21
C ALA A 23 10.87 2.84 -5.20
N ALA A 24 10.91 4.17 -5.07
CA ALA A 24 11.73 5.02 -5.93
C ALA A 24 13.24 4.79 -5.75
N LEU A 25 13.68 4.51 -4.52
CA LEU A 25 15.09 4.32 -4.20
C LEU A 25 15.59 2.90 -4.46
N PHE A 26 14.78 1.88 -4.15
CA PHE A 26 15.21 0.47 -4.16
C PHE A 26 14.56 -0.36 -5.27
N GLY A 27 13.49 0.13 -5.91
CA GLY A 27 12.79 -0.57 -7.01
C GLY A 27 13.69 -0.96 -8.18
N PRO A 28 14.53 -0.06 -8.73
CA PRO A 28 15.45 -0.42 -9.81
C PRO A 28 16.40 -1.56 -9.43
N GLN A 29 16.95 -1.54 -8.21
CA GLN A 29 17.81 -2.61 -7.73
C GLN A 29 17.04 -3.93 -7.52
N ALA A 30 15.78 -3.86 -7.09
CA ALA A 30 14.92 -5.03 -6.97
C ALA A 30 14.65 -5.66 -8.34
N GLN A 31 14.42 -4.83 -9.37
CA GLN A 31 14.25 -5.27 -10.75
C GLN A 31 15.52 -5.95 -11.28
N GLU A 32 16.69 -5.34 -11.08
CA GLU A 32 17.98 -5.92 -11.48
C GLU A 32 18.21 -7.29 -10.82
N ARG A 33 17.94 -7.42 -9.51
CA ARG A 33 18.09 -8.70 -8.81
C ARG A 33 17.08 -9.76 -9.26
N GLY A 34 15.85 -9.35 -9.58
CA GLY A 34 14.86 -10.24 -10.18
C GLY A 34 15.30 -10.76 -11.55
N ILE A 35 15.83 -9.88 -12.41
CA ILE A 35 16.38 -10.26 -13.71
C ILE A 35 17.59 -11.19 -13.56
N ALA A 36 18.51 -10.89 -12.65
CA ALA A 36 19.68 -11.74 -12.40
C ALA A 36 19.25 -13.16 -11.96
N GLU A 37 18.22 -13.25 -11.11
CA GLU A 37 17.68 -14.53 -10.65
C GLU A 37 16.95 -15.30 -11.77
N ILE A 38 16.14 -14.62 -12.61
CA ILE A 38 15.47 -15.29 -13.74
C ILE A 38 16.49 -15.85 -14.75
N GLN A 39 17.59 -15.12 -14.98
CA GLN A 39 18.70 -15.58 -15.79
C GLN A 39 19.44 -16.75 -15.17
N ARG A 40 19.65 -16.73 -13.84
CA ARG A 40 20.24 -17.86 -13.10
C ARG A 40 19.40 -19.13 -13.23
N GLN A 41 18.09 -18.98 -13.32
CA GLN A 41 17.14 -20.08 -13.55
C GLN A 41 17.05 -20.53 -15.02
N GLY A 42 17.81 -19.92 -15.93
CA GLY A 42 17.92 -20.33 -17.34
C GLY A 42 16.98 -19.60 -18.31
N PHE A 43 16.28 -18.55 -17.86
CA PHE A 43 15.35 -17.78 -18.68
C PHE A 43 15.99 -16.49 -19.22
N PRO A 44 15.48 -15.92 -20.33
CA PRO A 44 15.96 -14.64 -20.84
C PRO A 44 15.64 -13.48 -19.89
N ALA A 45 16.42 -12.40 -19.95
CA ALA A 45 16.19 -11.21 -19.13
C ALA A 45 14.82 -10.54 -19.39
N SER A 46 14.27 -10.70 -20.60
CA SER A 46 12.95 -10.21 -20.98
C SER A 46 11.81 -10.99 -20.33
N TYR A 47 12.07 -12.18 -19.78
CA TYR A 47 11.03 -13.14 -19.39
C TYR A 47 10.00 -12.54 -18.42
N LEU A 48 10.44 -11.72 -17.46
CA LEU A 48 9.55 -11.03 -16.54
C LEU A 48 8.65 -10.03 -17.27
N ALA A 49 9.22 -9.19 -18.14
CA ALA A 49 8.48 -8.21 -18.92
C ALA A 49 7.50 -8.88 -19.91
N ASP A 50 7.89 -10.01 -20.49
CA ASP A 50 7.05 -10.81 -21.40
C ASP A 50 5.80 -11.37 -20.68
N HIS A 51 5.87 -11.55 -19.36
CA HIS A 51 4.75 -11.94 -18.50
C HIS A 51 4.10 -10.74 -17.77
N GLY A 52 4.45 -9.51 -18.13
CA GLY A 52 3.90 -8.29 -17.52
C GLY A 52 4.35 -8.05 -16.08
N LEU A 53 5.46 -8.64 -15.65
CA LEU A 53 6.03 -8.50 -14.31
C LEU A 53 7.13 -7.44 -14.29
N ALA A 54 7.03 -6.53 -13.34
CA ALA A 54 8.05 -5.54 -12.99
C ALA A 54 8.09 -5.37 -11.46
N PHE A 55 9.29 -5.30 -10.90
CA PHE A 55 9.57 -5.03 -9.50
C PHE A 55 9.91 -3.56 -9.24
N ASP A 56 10.24 -2.80 -10.29
CA ASP A 56 10.33 -1.35 -10.23
C ASP A 56 8.97 -0.70 -10.49
N GLU A 57 8.79 0.50 -9.93
CA GLU A 57 7.56 1.26 -10.08
C GLU A 57 7.70 2.30 -11.19
N ASN A 58 6.70 2.37 -12.07
CA ASN A 58 6.58 3.47 -13.03
C ASN A 58 6.36 4.81 -12.29
N ALA A 59 6.79 5.93 -12.87
CA ALA A 59 6.67 7.25 -12.26
C ALA A 59 5.24 7.59 -11.79
N LEU A 60 4.22 7.17 -12.54
CA LEU A 60 2.81 7.34 -12.15
C LEU A 60 2.45 6.57 -10.87
N ASN A 61 3.02 5.38 -10.68
CA ASN A 61 2.78 4.55 -9.49
C ASN A 61 3.49 5.10 -8.24
N ILE A 62 4.52 5.94 -8.41
CA ILE A 62 5.16 6.68 -7.30
C ILE A 62 4.34 7.93 -6.93
N VAL A 63 3.81 8.64 -7.92
CA VAL A 63 3.05 9.89 -7.70
C VAL A 63 1.76 9.65 -6.92
N LEU A 64 1.01 8.61 -7.24
CA LEU A 64 -0.30 8.34 -6.61
C LEU A 64 -0.20 8.15 -5.08
N PRO A 65 0.69 7.29 -4.53
CA PRO A 65 0.95 7.20 -3.09
C PRO A 65 1.30 8.53 -2.43
N ILE A 66 2.09 9.38 -3.09
CA ILE A 66 2.46 10.70 -2.55
C ILE A 66 1.23 11.61 -2.46
N LEU A 67 0.38 11.63 -3.49
CA LEU A 67 -0.87 12.39 -3.46
C LEU A 67 -1.80 11.92 -2.35
N ILE A 68 -1.91 10.60 -2.14
CA ILE A 68 -2.70 10.04 -1.04
C ILE A 68 -2.12 10.46 0.32
N ALA A 69 -0.79 10.40 0.48
CA ALA A 69 -0.13 10.82 1.70
C ALA A 69 -0.41 12.30 2.03
N ILE A 70 -0.28 13.19 1.04
CA ILE A 70 -0.57 14.62 1.20
C ILE A 70 -2.05 14.83 1.55
N GLY A 71 -2.97 14.19 0.81
CA GLY A 71 -4.40 14.30 1.05
C GLY A 71 -4.80 13.87 2.46
N LEU A 72 -4.26 12.75 2.94
CA LEU A 72 -4.48 12.26 4.30
C LEU A 72 -3.88 13.19 5.36
N ALA A 73 -2.67 13.72 5.15
CA ALA A 73 -2.07 14.67 6.06
C ALA A 73 -2.89 15.97 6.16
N VAL A 74 -3.37 16.50 5.03
CA VAL A 74 -4.25 17.66 4.98
C VAL A 74 -5.56 17.38 5.71
N LEU A 75 -6.18 16.22 5.50
CA LEU A 75 -7.40 15.80 6.20
C LEU A 75 -7.18 15.70 7.72
N ALA A 76 -6.03 15.16 8.14
CA ALA A 76 -5.70 15.00 9.55
C ALA A 76 -5.53 16.33 10.28
N LEU A 77 -4.95 17.33 9.59
CA LEU A 77 -4.64 18.65 10.16
C LEU A 77 -5.80 19.63 10.06
N LYS A 78 -6.47 19.71 8.90
CA LYS A 78 -7.56 20.67 8.66
C LYS A 78 -8.92 20.14 9.11
N GLY A 79 -9.10 18.82 9.09
CA GLY A 79 -10.35 18.15 9.47
C GLY A 79 -11.47 18.39 8.46
N ASN A 80 -11.94 17.33 7.81
CA ASN A 80 -13.19 17.37 7.05
C ASN A 80 -13.88 16.01 7.14
N ARG A 81 -14.98 15.96 7.92
CA ARG A 81 -15.73 14.73 8.17
C ARG A 81 -16.26 14.12 6.88
N THR A 82 -16.91 14.93 6.03
CA THR A 82 -17.54 14.47 4.80
C THR A 82 -16.50 13.89 3.85
N ILE A 83 -15.38 14.58 3.64
CA ILE A 83 -14.30 14.08 2.77
C ILE A 83 -13.68 12.81 3.37
N SER A 84 -13.44 12.77 4.68
CA SER A 84 -12.89 11.57 5.34
C SER A 84 -13.81 10.35 5.16
N LEU A 85 -15.14 10.55 5.23
CA LEU A 85 -16.12 9.48 4.99
C LEU A 85 -16.17 9.00 3.54
N ILE A 86 -15.63 9.76 2.58
CA ILE A 86 -15.52 9.34 1.18
C ILE A 86 -14.16 8.67 0.93
N VAL A 87 -13.08 9.28 1.44
CA VAL A 87 -11.71 8.83 1.22
C VAL A 87 -11.45 7.47 1.88
N HIS A 88 -11.89 7.27 3.12
CA HIS A 88 -11.58 6.03 3.85
C HIS A 88 -12.21 4.76 3.26
N PRO A 89 -13.47 4.76 2.78
CA PRO A 89 -14.00 3.62 2.03
C PRO A 89 -13.19 3.28 0.77
N ILE A 90 -12.75 4.29 0.02
CA ILE A 90 -11.90 4.09 -1.15
C ILE A 90 -10.57 3.44 -0.73
N LEU A 91 -9.96 3.92 0.36
CA LEU A 91 -8.72 3.35 0.89
C LEU A 91 -8.89 1.92 1.40
N ILE A 92 -10.05 1.54 1.92
CA ILE A 92 -10.35 0.14 2.27
C ILE A 92 -10.35 -0.72 1.02
N VAL A 93 -11.04 -0.29 -0.05
CA VAL A 93 -11.09 -1.05 -1.31
C VAL A 93 -9.70 -1.18 -1.92
N LEU A 94 -8.95 -0.08 -2.04
CA LEU A 94 -7.58 -0.10 -2.56
C LEU A 94 -6.62 -0.90 -1.67
N GLY A 95 -6.79 -0.83 -0.35
CA GLY A 95 -6.04 -1.63 0.60
C GLY A 95 -6.30 -3.13 0.41
N ALA A 96 -7.57 -3.51 0.30
CA ALA A 96 -7.98 -4.91 0.14
C ALA A 96 -7.59 -5.52 -1.22
N THR A 97 -7.51 -4.71 -2.29
CA THR A 97 -7.16 -5.22 -3.63
C THR A 97 -5.68 -5.02 -3.94
N VAL A 98 -5.24 -3.76 -4.06
CA VAL A 98 -3.90 -3.41 -4.55
C VAL A 98 -2.83 -3.71 -3.51
N MET A 99 -3.04 -3.32 -2.26
CA MET A 99 -2.01 -3.53 -1.22
C MET A 99 -1.93 -4.99 -0.78
N ALA A 100 -3.03 -5.75 -0.87
CA ALA A 100 -3.00 -7.19 -0.65
C ALA A 100 -2.04 -7.89 -1.62
N ALA A 101 -2.05 -7.50 -2.90
CA ALA A 101 -1.11 -8.06 -3.88
C ALA A 101 0.36 -7.80 -3.52
N GLN A 102 0.66 -6.69 -2.85
CA GLN A 102 2.01 -6.35 -2.38
C GLN A 102 2.40 -7.10 -1.10
N VAL A 103 1.43 -7.32 -0.20
CA VAL A 103 1.62 -8.15 1.00
C VAL A 103 1.86 -9.61 0.61
N PHE A 104 1.11 -10.10 -0.36
CA PHE A 104 1.16 -11.48 -0.87
C PHE A 104 1.87 -11.56 -2.21
N ILE A 105 2.97 -10.80 -2.37
CA ILE A 105 3.68 -10.68 -3.65
C ILE A 105 4.11 -12.02 -4.25
N GLU A 106 4.42 -13.02 -3.42
CA GLU A 106 4.76 -14.36 -3.89
C GLU A 106 3.58 -15.04 -4.59
N SER A 107 2.42 -15.08 -3.94
CA SER A 107 1.19 -15.61 -4.54
C SER A 107 0.75 -14.81 -5.78
N SER A 108 0.93 -13.49 -5.75
CA SER A 108 0.67 -12.62 -6.90
C SER A 108 1.56 -13.01 -8.08
N VAL A 109 2.90 -13.04 -7.91
CA VAL A 109 3.84 -13.43 -8.97
C VAL A 109 3.58 -14.86 -9.45
N GLN A 110 3.27 -15.77 -8.53
CA GLN A 110 2.94 -17.16 -8.87
C GLN A 110 1.73 -17.27 -9.80
N SER A 111 0.73 -16.40 -9.64
CA SER A 111 -0.43 -16.36 -10.54
C SER A 111 -0.08 -15.90 -11.97
N TYR A 112 0.93 -15.03 -12.14
CA TYR A 112 1.40 -14.60 -13.46
C TYR A 112 2.29 -15.64 -14.15
N LEU A 113 2.97 -16.47 -13.35
CA LEU A 113 3.89 -17.52 -13.82
C LEU A 113 3.29 -18.91 -13.65
N GLU A 114 1.95 -19.01 -13.64
CA GLU A 114 1.25 -20.28 -13.55
C GLU A 114 1.66 -21.19 -14.72
N ASN A 115 1.97 -22.45 -14.43
CA ASN A 115 2.46 -23.45 -15.40
C ASN A 115 3.90 -23.24 -15.92
N THR A 116 4.71 -22.41 -15.25
CA THR A 116 6.14 -22.30 -15.54
C THR A 116 6.98 -23.17 -14.60
N THR A 117 8.23 -23.46 -14.97
CA THR A 117 9.20 -24.13 -14.09
C THR A 117 10.02 -23.14 -13.25
N VAL A 118 9.60 -21.88 -13.19
CA VAL A 118 10.29 -20.82 -12.44
C VAL A 118 10.15 -21.08 -10.95
N ASP A 119 11.26 -20.99 -10.22
CA ASP A 119 11.27 -20.94 -8.76
C ASP A 119 10.86 -19.54 -8.31
N VAL A 120 9.55 -19.35 -8.18
CA VAL A 120 8.93 -18.08 -7.76
C VAL A 120 9.38 -17.65 -6.35
N PRO A 121 9.45 -18.54 -5.34
CA PRO A 121 10.02 -18.19 -4.04
C PRO A 121 11.43 -17.60 -4.14
N ALA A 122 12.33 -18.22 -4.91
CA ALA A 122 13.70 -17.73 -5.10
C ALA A 122 13.73 -16.38 -5.83
N LEU A 123 12.92 -16.22 -6.88
CA LEU A 123 12.77 -14.97 -7.64
C LEU A 123 12.33 -13.81 -6.72
N VAL A 124 11.27 -14.03 -5.95
CA VAL A 124 10.73 -13.01 -5.04
C VAL A 124 11.70 -12.70 -3.91
N ALA A 125 12.41 -13.70 -3.37
CA ALA A 125 13.45 -13.50 -2.36
C ALA A 125 14.61 -12.66 -2.90
N ALA A 126 15.06 -12.92 -4.13
CA ALA A 126 16.11 -12.16 -4.79
C ALA A 126 15.70 -10.68 -4.96
N ALA A 127 14.50 -10.41 -5.48
CA ALA A 127 13.99 -9.05 -5.63
C ALA A 127 13.85 -8.34 -4.26
N LYS A 128 13.25 -9.01 -3.26
CA LYS A 128 13.08 -8.46 -1.90
C LYS A 128 14.40 -8.11 -1.21
N SER A 129 15.48 -8.83 -1.53
CA SER A 129 16.78 -8.59 -0.92
C SER A 129 17.38 -7.20 -1.24
N ALA A 130 16.87 -6.50 -2.26
CA ALA A 130 17.24 -5.12 -2.55
C ALA A 130 16.65 -4.11 -1.56
N PHE A 131 15.53 -4.47 -0.91
CA PHE A 131 14.87 -3.60 0.04
C PHE A 131 15.47 -3.74 1.45
N PRO A 132 15.53 -2.65 2.21
CA PRO A 132 15.94 -2.71 3.61
C PRO A 132 14.90 -3.46 4.46
N ALA A 133 15.35 -4.03 5.58
CA ALA A 133 14.53 -4.89 6.44
C ALA A 133 13.27 -4.21 7.03
N TRP A 134 13.23 -2.87 7.08
CA TRP A 134 12.05 -2.12 7.52
C TRP A 134 10.95 -2.02 6.45
N TYR A 135 11.27 -2.24 5.17
CA TYR A 135 10.32 -2.03 4.07
C TYR A 135 9.13 -3.00 4.13
N PRO A 136 9.31 -4.31 4.34
CA PRO A 136 8.18 -5.24 4.51
C PRO A 136 7.28 -4.84 5.69
N VAL A 137 7.87 -4.40 6.80
CA VAL A 137 7.11 -3.93 7.97
C VAL A 137 6.21 -2.75 7.59
N ASN A 138 6.74 -1.80 6.81
CA ASN A 138 5.96 -0.66 6.32
C ASN A 138 4.83 -1.08 5.36
N VAL A 139 5.06 -2.07 4.49
CA VAL A 139 4.03 -2.61 3.58
C VAL A 139 2.86 -3.20 4.38
N HIS A 140 3.15 -4.02 5.40
CA HIS A 140 2.10 -4.59 6.26
C HIS A 140 1.41 -3.51 7.10
N ALA A 141 2.15 -2.56 7.66
CA ALA A 141 1.58 -1.45 8.43
C ALA A 141 0.61 -0.62 7.57
N ARG A 142 1.01 -0.30 6.33
CA ARG A 142 0.16 0.41 5.37
C ARG A 142 -1.12 -0.38 5.08
N PHE A 143 -1.01 -1.68 4.82
CA PHE A 143 -2.17 -2.54 4.55
C PHE A 143 -3.16 -2.54 5.73
N ILE A 144 -2.67 -2.73 6.96
CA ILE A 144 -3.49 -2.74 8.18
C ILE A 144 -4.14 -1.37 8.41
N LEU A 145 -3.37 -0.28 8.25
CA LEU A 145 -3.90 1.08 8.43
C LEU A 145 -4.91 1.45 7.35
N ALA A 146 -4.68 1.07 6.09
CA ALA A 146 -5.59 1.33 4.98
C ALA A 146 -6.92 0.58 5.13
N THR A 147 -6.89 -0.63 5.71
CA THR A 147 -8.07 -1.47 5.92
C THR A 147 -8.70 -1.21 7.31
N VAL A 148 -8.12 -1.79 8.35
CA VAL A 148 -8.61 -1.72 9.73
C VAL A 148 -8.58 -0.28 10.25
N GLY A 149 -7.50 0.46 9.99
CA GLY A 149 -7.39 1.87 10.42
C GLY A 149 -8.47 2.75 9.80
N SER A 150 -8.71 2.62 8.50
CA SER A 150 -9.79 3.34 7.81
C SER A 150 -11.18 2.96 8.33
N LEU A 151 -11.42 1.68 8.63
CA LEU A 151 -12.67 1.23 9.22
C LEU A 151 -12.91 1.87 10.60
N VAL A 152 -11.87 1.93 11.44
CA VAL A 152 -11.93 2.63 12.73
C VAL A 152 -12.25 4.11 12.55
N VAL A 153 -11.64 4.80 11.57
CA VAL A 153 -11.96 6.20 11.29
C VAL A 153 -13.42 6.38 10.92
N ILE A 154 -13.95 5.55 10.03
CA ILE A 154 -15.37 5.60 9.62
C ILE A 154 -16.28 5.42 10.82
N ILE A 155 -16.06 4.37 11.62
CA ILE A 155 -16.89 4.07 12.81
C ILE A 155 -16.88 5.25 13.78
N VAL A 156 -15.71 5.82 14.07
CA VAL A 156 -15.57 6.96 14.99
C VAL A 156 -16.32 8.19 14.46
N LEU A 157 -16.22 8.49 13.16
CA LEU A 157 -16.88 9.66 12.56
C LEU A 157 -18.40 9.51 12.48
N VAL A 158 -18.89 8.31 12.15
CA VAL A 158 -20.34 8.01 12.15
C VAL A 158 -20.91 8.07 13.56
N TRP A 159 -20.20 7.51 14.55
CA TRP A 159 -20.64 7.54 15.93
C TRP A 159 -20.73 8.96 16.51
N GLN A 160 -19.78 9.82 16.17
CA GLN A 160 -19.81 11.24 16.56
C GLN A 160 -21.04 11.96 16.00
N ARG A 161 -21.37 11.72 14.73
CA ARG A 161 -22.56 12.29 14.08
C ARG A 161 -23.85 11.93 14.83
N ASN A 162 -23.99 10.67 15.23
CA ASN A 162 -25.19 10.21 15.92
C ASN A 162 -25.35 10.85 17.30
N ARG A 163 -24.24 11.09 18.01
CA ARG A 163 -24.25 11.78 19.30
C ARG A 163 -24.60 13.26 19.18
N GLU A 164 -24.08 13.95 18.16
CA GLU A 164 -24.41 15.35 17.88
C GLU A 164 -25.92 15.50 17.59
N GLY A 165 -26.49 14.61 16.77
CA GLY A 165 -27.94 14.63 16.47
C GLY A 165 -28.82 14.36 17.69
N ALA A 166 -28.42 13.40 18.54
CA ALA A 166 -29.17 13.09 19.77
C ALA A 166 -29.10 14.21 20.83
N ALA A 167 -28.06 15.05 20.81
CA ALA A 167 -27.97 16.21 21.69
C ALA A 167 -28.90 17.34 21.24
N LEU A 168 -28.99 17.58 19.92
CA LEU A 168 -29.87 18.60 19.35
C LEU A 168 -31.36 18.27 19.49
N ALA A 169 -31.73 16.99 19.47
CA ALA A 169 -33.11 16.55 19.66
C ALA A 169 -33.63 16.69 21.11
N LYS A 170 -32.75 17.03 22.07
CA LYS A 170 -33.10 17.25 23.48
C LYS A 170 -33.27 18.73 23.85
N VAL A 171 -33.08 19.64 22.90
CA VAL A 171 -33.25 21.10 23.03
C VAL A 171 -34.52 21.49 22.29
#